data_AF-A0A9P4T818-F1
#
_entry.id   AF-A0A9P4T818-F1
#
_cell.length_a   1.000
_cell.length_b   1.000
_cell.length_c   1.000
_cell.angle_alpha   90.00
_cell.angle_beta   90.00
_cell.angle_gamma   90.00
#
_symmetry.space_group_name_H-M   'P 1'
#
loop_
_entity.id
_entity.type
_entity.pdbx_description
1 polymer ?
#
loop_
_entity_poly.entity_id
_entity_poly.type
_entity_poly.pdbx_seq_one_letter_code
_entity_poly.pdbx_strand_id
1 'polypeptide(L)'
;MPPALTSLYTLSFLLALLTTLFVVCSLRLLAILPNARLRPRQPRLRARPACARVLVVLGSGGHTHEMFALLRGLDARKYVSRTYVVSSGDAFSAGRAVAFETGLEARWNGGDGDGRGQGRGQGQESGMEGVGAASFLAARKTGVDADAESRLRCVGPGAYDIATIPRARRIHQPLYTTPFSALVSLAMAFKPLLAPDPPALIVTNGPATAVIVVLAAFILRFFDVRGVESKGLCRTVYVESFARVKTLSLSGKLLVHVVDRFLVQWEELKGYGGRAEYCGILV
;
A
#
# COMPACT_ATOMS: atom_id res chain seq x y z
N MET A 1 -14.09 -46.49 38.04
CA MET A 1 -12.68 -46.78 37.67
C MET A 1 -12.00 -45.45 37.40
N PRO A 2 -10.89 -45.12 38.09
CA PRO A 2 -10.12 -43.92 37.77
C PRO A 2 -9.52 -44.02 36.36
N PRO A 3 -9.39 -42.92 35.61
CA PRO A 3 -8.78 -42.93 34.28
C PRO A 3 -7.32 -43.39 34.39
N ALA A 4 -6.83 -44.10 33.37
CA ALA A 4 -5.44 -44.56 33.31
C ALA A 4 -4.48 -43.35 33.40
N LEU A 5 -3.42 -43.48 34.20
CA LEU A 5 -2.43 -42.41 34.46
C LEU A 5 -1.84 -41.81 33.17
N THR A 6 -1.73 -42.61 32.10
CA THR A 6 -1.30 -42.15 30.77
C THR A 6 -2.23 -41.07 30.19
N SER A 7 -3.54 -41.16 30.42
CA SER A 7 -4.52 -40.17 29.96
C SER A 7 -4.39 -38.82 30.70
N LEU A 8 -3.88 -38.81 31.93
CA LEU A 8 -3.68 -37.58 32.70
C LEU A 8 -2.44 -36.82 32.21
N TYR A 9 -1.37 -37.54 31.85
CA TYR A 9 -0.16 -36.93 31.29
C TYR A 9 -0.39 -36.40 29.87
N THR A 10 -1.12 -37.12 29.02
CA THR A 10 -1.44 -36.63 27.67
C THR A 10 -2.29 -35.36 27.69
N LEU A 11 -3.30 -35.30 28.58
CA LEU A 11 -4.13 -34.11 28.76
C LEU A 11 -3.32 -32.93 29.30
N SER A 12 -2.47 -33.16 30.30
CA SER A 12 -1.61 -32.11 30.89
C SER A 12 -0.62 -31.56 29.86
N PHE A 13 -0.02 -32.43 29.05
CA PHE A 13 0.88 -32.03 27.97
C PHE A 13 0.16 -31.21 26.90
N LEU A 14 -1.05 -31.64 26.48
CA LEU A 14 -1.87 -30.90 25.52
C LEU A 14 -2.25 -29.51 26.05
N LEU A 15 -2.67 -29.40 27.31
CA LEU A 15 -3.00 -28.13 27.95
C LEU A 15 -1.77 -27.20 28.04
N ALA A 16 -0.60 -27.73 28.40
CA ALA A 16 0.66 -26.98 28.41
C ALA A 16 1.05 -26.49 27.00
N LEU A 17 0.88 -27.32 25.98
CA LEU A 17 1.12 -26.93 24.58
C LEU A 17 0.16 -25.83 24.11
N LEU A 18 -1.13 -25.94 24.44
CA LEU A 18 -2.13 -24.94 24.07
C LEU A 18 -1.90 -23.60 24.79
N THR A 19 -1.53 -23.62 26.07
CA THR A 19 -1.24 -22.40 26.84
C THR A 19 0.04 -21.73 26.34
N THR A 20 1.11 -22.48 26.08
CA THR A 20 2.35 -21.93 25.49
C THR A 20 2.11 -21.35 24.10
N LEU A 21 1.37 -22.05 23.24
CA LEU A 21 0.96 -21.52 21.94
C LEU A 21 0.12 -20.25 22.08
N PHE A 22 -0.83 -20.22 23.01
CA PHE A 22 -1.65 -19.05 23.28
C PHE A 22 -0.82 -17.85 23.73
N VAL A 23 0.15 -18.05 24.63
CA VAL A 23 1.07 -17.01 25.09
C VAL A 23 1.93 -16.49 23.93
N VAL A 24 2.54 -17.39 23.13
CA VAL A 24 3.36 -17.00 21.97
C VAL A 24 2.53 -16.23 20.94
N CYS A 25 1.34 -16.72 20.60
CA CYS A 25 0.41 -16.03 19.70
C CYS A 25 -0.01 -14.66 20.25
N SER A 26 -0.27 -14.55 21.55
CA SER A 26 -0.63 -13.28 22.19
C SER A 26 0.52 -12.29 22.16
N LEU A 27 1.74 -12.72 22.48
CA LEU A 27 2.95 -11.89 22.38
C LEU A 27 3.20 -11.45 20.94
N ARG A 28 3.02 -12.34 19.97
CA ARG A 28 3.15 -12.02 18.54
C ARG A 28 2.10 -11.01 18.09
N LEU A 29 0.85 -11.20 18.51
CA LEU A 29 -0.26 -10.30 18.23
C LEU A 29 0.01 -8.90 18.79
N LEU A 30 0.45 -8.82 20.06
CA LEU A 30 0.79 -7.55 20.72
C LEU A 30 2.03 -6.88 20.10
N ALA A 31 2.97 -7.64 19.56
CA ALA A 31 4.15 -7.10 18.88
C ALA A 31 3.83 -6.48 17.51
N ILE A 32 2.81 -7.00 16.82
CA ILE A 32 2.40 -6.57 15.47
C ILE A 32 1.33 -5.49 15.53
N LEU A 33 0.40 -5.61 16.48
CA LEU A 33 -0.59 -4.57 16.72
C LEU A 33 0.14 -3.27 17.08
N PRO A 34 -0.16 -2.16 16.39
CA PRO A 34 0.53 -0.91 16.64
C PRO A 34 0.13 -0.41 18.02
N ASN A 35 1.02 -0.56 18.99
CA ASN A 35 0.79 -0.05 20.34
C ASN A 35 0.71 1.48 20.28
N ALA A 36 -0.38 2.05 20.81
CA ALA A 36 -0.70 3.48 20.81
C ALA A 36 0.40 4.38 21.43
N ARG A 37 1.40 3.80 22.10
CA ARG A 37 2.52 4.50 22.74
C ARG A 37 3.83 4.45 21.97
N LEU A 38 3.86 3.88 20.77
CA LEU A 38 5.01 4.05 19.90
C LEU A 38 4.84 5.37 19.17
N ARG A 39 5.63 6.37 19.60
CA ARG A 39 6.04 7.54 18.81
C ARG A 39 5.98 7.23 17.32
N PRO A 40 5.63 8.20 16.44
CA PRO A 40 5.82 8.02 15.00
C PRO A 40 7.23 7.45 14.85
N ARG A 41 7.30 6.17 14.43
CA ARG A 41 8.55 5.44 14.44
C ARG A 41 9.38 6.25 13.46
N GLN A 42 10.27 7.10 14.00
CA GLN A 42 11.09 7.99 13.19
C GLN A 42 11.60 7.10 12.08
N PRO A 43 11.46 7.51 10.81
CA PRO A 43 11.96 6.70 9.71
C PRO A 43 13.42 6.50 10.05
N ARG A 44 13.77 5.32 10.58
CA ARG A 44 15.15 4.92 10.72
C ARG A 44 15.67 5.14 9.31
N LEU A 45 16.78 5.84 9.18
CA LEU A 45 17.54 6.04 7.94
C LEU A 45 17.97 4.67 7.37
N ARG A 46 17.02 3.77 7.15
CA ARG A 46 17.14 2.60 6.32
C ARG A 46 17.09 3.14 4.91
N ALA A 47 18.09 2.75 4.14
CA ALA A 47 18.14 2.94 2.70
C ALA A 47 16.72 2.85 2.14
N ARG A 48 16.22 3.98 1.63
CA ARG A 48 14.92 4.09 0.98
C ARG A 48 14.79 2.86 0.07
N PRO A 49 13.70 2.07 0.13
CA PRO A 49 13.43 1.19 -1.00
C PRO A 49 13.36 2.13 -2.20
N ALA A 50 14.36 2.03 -3.09
CA ALA A 50 14.51 2.95 -4.21
C ALA A 50 13.27 2.96 -5.12
N CYS A 51 12.38 1.98 -4.93
CA CYS A 51 11.18 1.73 -5.70
C CYS A 51 10.16 0.99 -4.81
N ALA A 52 9.31 1.70 -4.05
CA ALA A 52 8.32 1.01 -3.21
C ALA A 52 7.06 0.66 -4.02
N ARG A 53 6.61 -0.60 -3.96
CA ARG A 53 5.29 -1.02 -4.48
C ARG A 53 4.18 -0.57 -3.53
N VAL A 54 3.14 0.07 -4.05
CA VAL A 54 1.95 0.49 -3.29
C VAL A 54 0.74 -0.30 -3.77
N LEU A 55 0.00 -0.85 -2.82
CA LEU A 55 -1.31 -1.45 -3.08
C LEU A 55 -2.40 -0.45 -2.71
N VAL A 56 -3.25 -0.09 -3.66
CA VAL A 56 -4.38 0.82 -3.44
C VAL A 56 -5.67 0.04 -3.54
N VAL A 57 -6.47 0.04 -2.48
CA VAL A 57 -7.81 -0.57 -2.52
C VAL A 57 -8.83 0.47 -2.96
N LEU A 58 -9.39 0.25 -4.15
CA LEU A 58 -10.44 1.08 -4.70
C LEU A 58 -11.79 0.58 -4.16
N GLY A 59 -12.56 1.50 -3.58
CA GLY A 59 -13.97 1.26 -3.30
C GLY A 59 -14.81 1.44 -4.56
N SER A 60 -16.13 1.26 -4.44
CA SER A 60 -17.07 1.55 -5.52
C SER A 60 -17.71 2.94 -5.34
N GLY A 61 -17.77 3.73 -6.42
CA GLY A 61 -18.47 5.02 -6.46
C GLY A 61 -17.71 6.18 -5.82
N GLY A 62 -18.26 6.77 -4.74
CA GLY A 62 -17.68 7.94 -4.06
C GLY A 62 -16.29 7.67 -3.46
N HIS A 63 -16.10 6.49 -2.85
CA HIS A 63 -14.81 6.08 -2.28
C HIS A 63 -13.70 5.98 -3.34
N THR A 64 -14.04 5.60 -4.58
CA THR A 64 -13.12 5.60 -5.71
C THR A 64 -12.60 7.00 -5.99
N HIS A 65 -13.50 7.99 -6.02
CA HIS A 65 -13.14 9.39 -6.29
C HIS A 65 -12.27 9.96 -5.18
N GLU A 66 -12.65 9.72 -3.92
CA GLU A 66 -11.84 10.10 -2.75
C GLU A 66 -10.43 9.50 -2.86
N MET A 67 -10.33 8.20 -3.20
CA MET A 67 -9.03 7.55 -3.35
C MET A 67 -8.17 8.16 -4.46
N PHE A 68 -8.75 8.47 -5.62
CA PHE A 68 -7.98 9.14 -6.69
C PHE A 68 -7.59 10.58 -6.34
N ALA A 69 -8.41 11.29 -5.55
CA ALA A 69 -8.02 12.61 -5.04
C ALA A 69 -6.79 12.49 -4.11
N LEU A 70 -6.79 11.52 -3.19
CA LEU A 70 -5.62 11.20 -2.35
C LEU A 70 -4.37 10.87 -3.17
N LEU A 71 -4.54 10.08 -4.24
CA LEU A 71 -3.42 9.65 -5.09
C LEU A 71 -2.81 10.80 -5.92
N ARG A 72 -3.55 11.87 -6.22
CA ARG A 72 -2.99 13.03 -6.95
C ARG A 72 -1.92 13.76 -6.14
N GLY A 73 -2.02 13.75 -4.81
CA GLY A 73 -1.01 14.31 -3.92
C GLY A 73 0.20 13.40 -3.66
N LEU A 74 0.16 12.15 -4.13
CA LEU A 74 1.22 11.17 -3.92
C LEU A 74 2.30 11.31 -4.99
N ASP A 75 3.57 11.50 -4.59
CA ASP A 75 4.68 11.61 -5.52
C ASP A 75 4.97 10.26 -6.22
N ALA A 76 4.68 10.19 -7.52
CA ALA A 76 4.88 9.01 -8.36
C ALA A 76 6.34 8.56 -8.46
N ARG A 77 7.31 9.47 -8.21
CA ARG A 77 8.74 9.13 -8.24
C ARG A 77 9.17 8.23 -7.08
N LYS A 78 8.44 8.30 -5.96
CA LYS A 78 8.71 7.48 -4.76
C LYS A 78 8.03 6.11 -4.82
N TYR A 79 6.93 6.01 -5.55
CA TYR A 79 6.06 4.83 -5.61
C TYR A 79 5.94 4.32 -7.03
N VAL A 80 6.96 3.55 -7.41
CA VAL A 80 7.24 3.16 -8.79
C VAL A 80 6.23 2.16 -9.33
N SER A 81 5.77 1.23 -8.50
CA SER A 81 4.83 0.18 -8.88
C SER A 81 3.54 0.33 -8.09
N ARG A 82 2.40 0.37 -8.79
CA ARG A 82 1.08 0.59 -8.19
C ARG A 82 0.14 -0.55 -8.54
N THR A 83 -0.38 -1.23 -7.53
CA THR A 83 -1.37 -2.29 -7.72
C THR A 83 -2.73 -1.79 -7.25
N TYR A 84 -3.68 -1.68 -8.16
CA TYR A 84 -5.05 -1.27 -7.87
C TYR A 84 -5.91 -2.51 -7.61
N VAL A 85 -6.42 -2.61 -6.39
CA VAL A 85 -7.38 -3.65 -6.03
C VAL A 85 -8.78 -3.12 -6.30
N VAL A 86 -9.49 -3.78 -7.21
CA VAL A 86 -10.87 -3.45 -7.60
C VAL A 86 -11.80 -4.58 -7.20
N SER A 87 -13.03 -4.24 -6.83
CA SER A 87 -14.01 -5.26 -6.47
C SER A 87 -14.69 -5.86 -7.70
N SER A 88 -15.08 -7.14 -7.62
CA SER A 88 -15.79 -7.83 -8.71
C SER A 88 -17.06 -7.08 -9.12
N GLY A 89 -17.20 -6.83 -10.42
CA GLY A 89 -18.35 -6.10 -10.98
C GLY A 89 -18.23 -4.57 -10.87
N ASP A 90 -17.06 -4.02 -10.52
CA ASP A 90 -16.81 -2.58 -10.50
C ASP A 90 -15.91 -2.16 -11.67
N ALA A 91 -16.45 -2.25 -12.89
CA ALA A 91 -15.75 -1.84 -14.11
C ALA A 91 -15.43 -0.33 -14.13
N PHE A 92 -16.25 0.48 -13.44
CA PHE A 92 -16.04 1.92 -13.35
C PHE A 92 -14.74 2.26 -12.62
N SER A 93 -14.49 1.64 -11.47
CA SER A 93 -13.25 1.86 -10.72
C SER A 93 -12.02 1.38 -11.48
N ALA A 94 -12.11 0.25 -12.21
CA ALA A 94 -11.03 -0.23 -13.07
C ALA A 94 -10.73 0.76 -14.20
N GLY A 95 -11.75 1.27 -14.90
CA GLY A 95 -11.58 2.28 -15.95
C GLY A 95 -10.98 3.59 -15.44
N ARG A 96 -11.37 4.03 -14.23
CA ARG A 96 -10.77 5.20 -13.57
C ARG A 96 -9.29 4.99 -13.24
N ALA A 97 -8.87 3.79 -12.85
CA ALA A 97 -7.47 3.46 -12.62
C ALA A 97 -6.64 3.58 -13.90
N VAL A 98 -7.14 3.01 -15.01
CA VAL A 98 -6.50 3.13 -16.33
C VAL A 98 -6.39 4.59 -16.77
N ALA A 99 -7.48 5.36 -16.62
CA ALA A 99 -7.49 6.78 -16.98
C ALA A 99 -6.51 7.60 -16.12
N PHE A 100 -6.39 7.29 -14.84
CA PHE A 100 -5.44 7.95 -13.94
C PHE A 100 -3.99 7.69 -14.34
N GLU A 101 -3.65 6.44 -14.65
CA GLU A 101 -2.30 6.06 -15.09
C GLU A 101 -1.96 6.63 -16.47
N THR A 102 -2.91 6.64 -17.40
CA THR A 102 -2.74 7.29 -18.72
C THR A 102 -2.49 8.80 -18.57
N GLY A 103 -3.21 9.45 -17.65
CA GLY A 103 -2.99 10.86 -17.33
C GLY A 103 -1.63 11.11 -16.68
N LEU A 104 -1.16 10.19 -15.83
CA LEU A 104 0.17 10.25 -15.24
C LEU A 104 1.27 10.10 -16.31
N GLU A 105 1.06 9.21 -17.30
CA GLU A 105 1.95 9.00 -18.44
C GLU A 105 2.05 10.25 -19.33
N ALA A 106 0.91 10.87 -19.64
CA ALA A 106 0.88 12.12 -20.38
C ALA A 106 1.60 13.26 -19.64
N ARG A 107 1.39 13.38 -18.32
CA ARG A 107 2.08 14.39 -17.49
C ARG A 107 3.58 14.14 -17.38
N TRP A 108 3.98 12.87 -17.32
CA TRP A 108 5.39 12.49 -17.30
C TRP A 108 6.07 12.87 -18.62
N ASN A 109 5.47 12.50 -19.74
CA ASN A 109 6.01 12.78 -21.08
C ASN A 109 5.98 14.28 -21.42
N GLY A 110 5.00 15.04 -20.92
CA GLY A 110 4.94 16.49 -21.11
C GLY A 110 5.83 17.31 -20.17
N GLY A 111 6.28 16.73 -19.06
CA GLY A 111 7.07 17.41 -18.02
C GLY A 111 8.57 17.50 -18.29
N ASP A 112 9.10 16.74 -19.24
CA ASP A 112 10.52 16.81 -19.65
C ASP A 112 10.82 18.01 -20.60
N GLY A 113 9.82 18.82 -20.94
CA GLY A 113 9.95 19.98 -21.83
C GLY A 113 10.13 21.35 -21.17
N ASP A 114 9.94 21.49 -19.85
CA ASP A 114 9.86 22.82 -19.19
C ASP A 114 10.88 23.01 -18.06
N GLY A 115 12.15 22.67 -18.34
CA GLY A 115 13.18 22.58 -17.30
C GLY A 115 14.57 23.11 -17.61
N ARG A 116 14.86 23.67 -18.80
CA ARG A 116 16.12 24.39 -19.10
C ARG A 116 15.94 25.40 -20.23
N GLY A 117 15.77 26.68 -19.90
CA GLY A 117 15.75 27.71 -20.94
C GLY A 117 15.26 29.11 -20.57
N GLN A 118 15.53 29.63 -19.38
CA GLN A 118 15.49 31.08 -19.15
C GLN A 118 16.79 31.55 -18.49
N GLY A 119 17.87 31.37 -19.24
CA GLY A 119 19.14 32.05 -19.01
C GLY A 119 19.08 33.45 -19.61
N ARG A 120 19.35 34.43 -18.76
CA ARG A 120 19.58 35.85 -19.06
C ARG A 120 20.32 36.06 -20.38
N GLY A 121 19.76 36.85 -21.27
CA GLY A 121 20.50 37.49 -22.36
C GLY A 121 21.10 38.82 -21.89
N GLN A 122 22.43 38.96 -21.95
CA GLN A 122 23.16 40.20 -22.20
C GLN A 122 24.69 39.92 -22.33
N GLY A 123 25.31 40.46 -23.41
CA GLY A 123 26.75 40.60 -23.69
C GLY A 123 27.39 39.48 -24.54
N GLN A 124 27.69 39.65 -25.85
CA GLN A 124 28.97 40.13 -26.44
C GLN A 124 30.23 39.51 -25.78
N GLU A 125 31.22 38.93 -26.46
CA GLU A 125 31.79 39.20 -27.78
C GLU A 125 32.69 38.03 -28.27
N SER A 126 33.04 38.12 -29.55
CA SER A 126 33.92 37.33 -30.45
C SER A 126 35.29 36.82 -29.95
N GLY A 127 35.77 35.70 -30.55
CA GLY A 127 37.14 35.65 -31.12
C GLY A 127 37.99 34.38 -30.94
N MET A 128 38.33 33.75 -32.09
CA MET A 128 39.59 33.07 -32.44
C MET A 128 39.82 31.56 -32.17
N GLU A 129 39.83 30.84 -33.30
CA GLU A 129 40.59 29.68 -33.79
C GLU A 129 41.57 28.88 -32.91
N GLY A 130 41.41 27.54 -33.00
CA GLY A 130 42.45 26.64 -33.54
C GLY A 130 43.52 26.07 -32.59
N VAL A 131 43.50 24.75 -32.38
CA VAL A 131 44.58 23.79 -32.75
C VAL A 131 44.35 22.43 -32.05
N GLY A 132 44.22 21.38 -32.86
CA GLY A 132 44.76 20.03 -32.67
C GLY A 132 44.48 19.26 -31.37
N ALA A 133 43.72 18.17 -31.48
CA ALA A 133 44.25 16.84 -31.20
C ALA A 133 43.25 15.76 -31.61
N ALA A 134 43.57 15.11 -32.72
CA ALA A 134 43.05 13.81 -33.09
C ALA A 134 43.40 12.78 -32.01
N SER A 135 42.45 12.53 -31.12
CA SER A 135 42.26 11.27 -30.40
C SER A 135 40.90 11.45 -29.76
N PHE A 136 39.82 10.87 -30.28
CA PHE A 136 39.19 9.72 -29.60
C PHE A 136 38.00 9.19 -30.43
N LEU A 137 38.07 9.26 -31.76
CA LEU A 137 37.00 8.78 -32.65
C LEU A 137 36.93 7.26 -32.84
N ALA A 138 37.58 6.46 -31.99
CA ALA A 138 37.60 5.01 -32.18
C ALA A 138 37.65 4.25 -30.86
N ALA A 139 36.63 4.40 -30.02
CA ALA A 139 36.35 3.38 -29.02
C ALA A 139 34.87 3.41 -28.63
N ARG A 140 34.20 2.30 -28.95
CA ARG A 140 33.17 1.70 -28.10
C ARG A 140 31.74 2.21 -28.28
N LYS A 141 31.23 1.99 -29.50
CA LYS A 141 29.92 1.36 -29.70
C LYS A 141 29.91 -0.01 -28.99
N THR A 142 29.74 -0.06 -27.67
CA THR A 142 29.26 -1.27 -26.96
C THR A 142 28.60 -0.87 -25.64
N GLY A 143 27.27 -0.94 -25.60
CA GLY A 143 26.56 -1.48 -24.45
C GLY A 143 26.55 -0.69 -23.14
N VAL A 144 26.49 0.66 -23.17
CA VAL A 144 26.28 1.45 -21.94
C VAL A 144 24.98 2.29 -21.99
N ASP A 145 24.41 2.52 -23.17
CA ASP A 145 23.20 3.35 -23.29
C ASP A 145 21.88 2.58 -23.09
N ALA A 146 21.89 1.24 -23.15
CA ALA A 146 20.70 0.40 -22.91
C ALA A 146 20.39 0.21 -21.41
N ASP A 147 21.41 0.27 -20.54
CA ASP A 147 21.22 0.14 -19.09
C ASP A 147 20.70 1.44 -18.45
N ALA A 148 20.90 2.59 -19.11
CA ALA A 148 20.37 3.87 -18.70
C ALA A 148 18.86 4.04 -19.02
N GLU A 149 18.33 3.27 -19.97
CA GLU A 149 16.90 3.23 -20.34
C GLU A 149 16.08 2.28 -19.44
N SER A 150 16.78 1.44 -18.65
CA SER A 150 16.23 0.63 -17.55
C SER A 150 16.01 1.43 -16.26
N ARG A 151 16.21 2.75 -16.30
CA ARG A 151 15.77 3.71 -15.27
C ARG A 151 14.26 3.56 -15.07
N LEU A 152 13.87 2.64 -14.21
CA LEU A 152 12.73 2.77 -13.31
C LEU A 152 11.48 3.34 -14.00
N ARG A 153 10.84 2.51 -14.83
CA ARG A 153 9.52 2.81 -15.41
C ARG A 153 8.51 2.99 -14.28
N CYS A 154 8.44 4.20 -13.74
CA CYS A 154 7.47 4.62 -12.72
C CYS A 154 6.11 4.95 -13.34
N VAL A 155 6.05 4.98 -14.69
CA VAL A 155 4.86 5.24 -15.48
C VAL A 155 4.89 4.36 -16.74
N GLY A 156 3.72 4.04 -17.29
CA GLY A 156 3.53 3.16 -18.45
C GLY A 156 2.93 1.78 -18.11
N PRO A 157 2.72 0.90 -19.10
CA PRO A 157 1.94 -0.34 -18.96
C PRO A 157 2.56 -1.40 -18.02
N GLY A 158 3.84 -1.28 -17.67
CA GLY A 158 4.49 -2.14 -16.67
C GLY A 158 4.57 -1.53 -15.26
N ALA A 159 4.13 -0.28 -15.09
CA ALA A 159 4.21 0.43 -13.81
C ALA A 159 3.01 0.14 -12.89
N TYR A 160 1.91 -0.35 -13.44
CA TYR A 160 0.71 -0.65 -12.68
C TYR A 160 0.11 -2.03 -12.98
N ASP A 161 -0.61 -2.57 -12.01
CA ASP A 161 -1.37 -3.82 -12.13
C ASP A 161 -2.77 -3.62 -11.54
N ILE A 162 -3.77 -4.33 -12.08
CA ILE A 162 -5.15 -4.27 -11.60
C ILE A 162 -5.56 -5.67 -11.12
N ALA A 163 -5.67 -5.82 -9.81
CA ALA A 163 -6.11 -7.05 -9.17
C ALA A 163 -7.61 -7.00 -8.86
N THR A 164 -8.37 -7.99 -9.32
CA THR A 164 -9.80 -8.08 -9.03
C THR A 164 -10.05 -9.02 -7.84
N ILE A 165 -10.79 -8.54 -6.83
CA ILE A 165 -11.19 -9.32 -5.65
C ILE A 165 -12.72 -9.37 -5.57
N PRO A 166 -13.34 -10.53 -5.25
CA PRO A 166 -14.79 -10.58 -5.05
C PRO A 166 -15.26 -9.61 -3.97
N ARG A 167 -16.50 -9.11 -4.08
CA ARG A 167 -17.10 -8.29 -3.02
C ARG A 167 -17.23 -9.12 -1.74
N ALA A 168 -16.73 -8.58 -0.63
CA ALA A 168 -16.84 -9.21 0.70
C ALA A 168 -18.30 -9.46 1.12
N ARG A 169 -19.21 -8.58 0.69
CA ARG A 169 -20.66 -8.73 0.85
C ARG A 169 -21.37 -8.32 -0.44
N ARG A 170 -22.27 -9.16 -0.94
CA ARG A 170 -23.14 -8.84 -2.08
C ARG A 170 -24.29 -7.95 -1.62
N ILE A 171 -24.86 -7.19 -2.56
CA ILE A 171 -26.07 -6.40 -2.31
C ILE A 171 -27.22 -7.38 -2.04
N HIS A 172 -28.06 -7.09 -1.04
CA HIS A 172 -29.13 -7.98 -0.55
C HIS A 172 -28.69 -9.32 0.05
N GLN A 173 -27.40 -9.49 0.35
CA GLN A 173 -26.94 -10.69 1.03
C GLN A 173 -27.30 -10.66 2.53
N PRO A 174 -27.87 -11.73 3.09
CA PRO A 174 -28.17 -11.77 4.51
C PRO A 174 -26.88 -11.87 5.35
N LEU A 175 -26.93 -11.32 6.56
CA LEU A 175 -25.74 -11.15 7.41
C LEU A 175 -25.06 -12.47 7.77
N TYR A 176 -25.79 -13.58 7.86
CA TYR A 176 -25.25 -14.90 8.21
C TYR A 176 -24.47 -15.58 7.06
N THR A 177 -24.75 -15.27 5.80
CA THR A 177 -23.95 -15.79 4.67
C THR A 177 -22.74 -14.91 4.34
N THR A 178 -22.71 -13.69 4.89
CA THR A 178 -21.64 -12.72 4.65
C THR A 178 -20.25 -13.22 5.07
N PRO A 179 -20.06 -13.98 6.18
CA PRO A 179 -18.77 -14.54 6.54
C PRO A 179 -18.18 -15.45 5.47
N PHE A 180 -19.00 -16.21 4.74
CA PHE A 180 -18.52 -17.10 3.69
C PHE A 180 -17.98 -16.31 2.49
N SER A 181 -18.73 -15.31 2.01
CA SER A 181 -18.24 -14.44 0.93
C SER A 181 -17.03 -13.61 1.35
N ALA A 182 -16.98 -13.18 2.61
CA ALA A 182 -15.84 -12.50 3.18
C ALA A 182 -14.59 -13.40 3.23
N LEU A 183 -14.74 -14.68 3.58
CA LEU A 183 -13.64 -15.64 3.61
C LEU A 183 -13.08 -15.93 2.20
N VAL A 184 -13.96 -16.06 1.20
CA VAL A 184 -13.54 -16.16 -0.21
C VAL A 184 -12.78 -14.92 -0.63
N SER A 185 -13.26 -13.74 -0.24
CA SER A 185 -12.57 -12.48 -0.52
C SER A 185 -11.21 -12.39 0.18
N LEU A 186 -11.11 -12.92 1.40
CA LEU A 186 -9.87 -13.00 2.17
C LEU A 186 -8.86 -13.92 1.49
N ALA A 187 -9.28 -15.11 1.06
CA ALA A 187 -8.44 -16.04 0.33
C ALA A 187 -7.89 -15.40 -0.96
N MET A 188 -8.74 -14.71 -1.71
CA MET A 188 -8.34 -14.02 -2.94
C MET A 188 -7.45 -12.79 -2.69
N ALA A 189 -7.59 -12.13 -1.55
CA ALA A 189 -6.75 -10.98 -1.19
C ALA A 189 -5.28 -11.36 -0.98
N PHE A 190 -4.96 -12.63 -0.67
CA PHE A 190 -3.58 -13.07 -0.59
C PHE A 190 -2.86 -13.05 -1.94
N LYS A 191 -3.57 -13.20 -3.08
CA LYS A 191 -2.95 -13.22 -4.41
C LYS A 191 -2.18 -11.92 -4.73
N PRO A 192 -2.77 -10.71 -4.66
CA PRO A 192 -2.02 -9.49 -4.88
C PRO A 192 -1.00 -9.18 -3.78
N LEU A 193 -1.23 -9.64 -2.54
CA LEU A 193 -0.30 -9.42 -1.43
C LEU A 193 0.93 -10.33 -1.47
N LEU A 194 0.80 -11.53 -2.03
CA LEU A 194 1.87 -12.52 -2.21
C LEU A 194 2.47 -12.49 -3.61
N ALA A 195 2.16 -11.48 -4.43
CA ALA A 195 2.83 -11.24 -5.71
C ALA A 195 4.38 -11.21 -5.54
N PRO A 196 5.19 -11.43 -6.59
CA PRO A 196 6.65 -11.59 -6.49
C PRO A 196 7.36 -10.56 -5.60
N ASP A 197 6.85 -9.33 -5.53
CA ASP A 197 7.24 -8.36 -4.50
C ASP A 197 6.02 -7.99 -3.63
N PRO A 198 6.03 -8.28 -2.32
CA PRO A 198 4.95 -7.84 -1.45
C PRO A 198 4.92 -6.30 -1.38
N PRO A 199 3.72 -5.69 -1.33
CA PRO A 199 3.61 -4.23 -1.30
C PRO A 199 4.24 -3.67 -0.03
N ALA A 200 4.97 -2.57 -0.14
CA ALA A 200 5.54 -1.89 1.02
C ALA A 200 4.45 -1.15 1.82
N LEU A 201 3.48 -0.58 1.10
CA LEU A 201 2.40 0.23 1.65
C LEU A 201 1.06 -0.19 1.03
N ILE A 202 0.04 -0.29 1.87
CA ILE A 202 -1.33 -0.58 1.51
C ILE A 202 -2.16 0.63 1.93
N VAL A 203 -2.78 1.31 0.96
CA VAL A 203 -3.63 2.48 1.20
C VAL A 203 -5.07 2.11 0.90
N THR A 204 -5.97 2.36 1.85
CA THR A 204 -7.38 1.98 1.72
C THR A 204 -8.30 3.08 2.26
N ASN A 205 -9.48 3.17 1.66
CA ASN A 205 -10.62 3.97 2.11
C ASN A 205 -11.84 3.04 2.10
N GLY A 206 -12.75 3.18 3.06
CA GLY A 206 -13.68 2.14 3.52
C GLY A 206 -14.81 1.71 2.57
N PRO A 207 -14.66 0.54 1.95
CA PRO A 207 -15.73 -0.48 1.98
C PRO A 207 -15.25 -1.77 2.66
N ALA A 208 -16.15 -2.75 2.79
CA ALA A 208 -15.85 -4.04 3.39
C ALA A 208 -14.63 -4.75 2.76
N THR A 209 -14.37 -4.58 1.46
CA THR A 209 -13.18 -5.12 0.79
C THR A 209 -11.88 -4.57 1.37
N ALA A 210 -11.83 -3.29 1.77
CA ALA A 210 -10.65 -2.70 2.42
C ALA A 210 -10.34 -3.40 3.75
N VAL A 211 -11.38 -3.68 4.55
CA VAL A 211 -11.24 -4.42 5.81
C VAL A 211 -10.61 -5.79 5.58
N ILE A 212 -11.08 -6.51 4.55
CA ILE A 212 -10.57 -7.85 4.22
C ILE A 212 -9.12 -7.80 3.76
N VAL A 213 -8.73 -6.82 2.94
CA VAL A 213 -7.33 -6.67 2.50
C VAL A 213 -6.41 -6.32 3.67
N VAL A 214 -6.83 -5.44 4.58
CA VAL A 214 -6.07 -5.13 5.80
C VAL A 214 -5.94 -6.37 6.69
N LEU A 215 -7.01 -7.14 6.84
CA LEU A 215 -6.97 -8.39 7.60
C LEU A 215 -6.01 -9.42 6.97
N ALA A 216 -6.01 -9.58 5.65
CA ALA A 216 -5.06 -10.43 4.95
C ALA A 216 -3.61 -9.96 5.17
N ALA A 217 -3.35 -8.66 5.08
CA ALA A 217 -2.04 -8.09 5.35
C ALA A 217 -1.59 -8.32 6.80
N PHE A 218 -2.51 -8.19 7.76
CA PHE A 218 -2.27 -8.49 9.17
C PHE A 218 -1.90 -9.97 9.38
N ILE A 219 -2.63 -10.89 8.76
CA ILE A 219 -2.33 -12.34 8.81
C ILE A 219 -0.94 -12.63 8.24
N LEU A 220 -0.57 -12.04 7.11
CA LEU A 220 0.77 -12.23 6.52
C LEU A 220 1.88 -11.74 7.45
N ARG A 221 1.66 -10.63 8.14
CA ARG A 221 2.59 -10.08 9.13
C ARG A 221 2.66 -10.94 10.40
N PHE A 222 1.52 -11.48 10.83
CA PHE A 222 1.43 -12.40 11.96
C PHE A 222 2.35 -13.60 11.82
N PHE A 223 2.26 -14.29 10.69
CA PHE A 223 3.07 -15.46 10.38
C PHE A 223 4.45 -15.13 9.76
N ASP A 224 4.77 -13.83 9.60
CA ASP A 224 5.97 -13.34 8.90
C ASP A 224 6.24 -14.04 7.56
N VAL A 225 5.16 -14.31 6.81
CA VAL A 225 5.24 -15.01 5.53
C VAL A 225 6.12 -14.19 4.59
N ARG A 226 7.15 -14.81 4.00
CA ARG A 226 8.16 -14.15 3.12
C ARG A 226 8.96 -13.01 3.79
N GLY A 227 8.97 -12.97 5.12
CA GLY A 227 9.67 -11.95 5.90
C GLY A 227 9.03 -10.57 5.80
N VAL A 228 7.71 -10.49 5.56
CA VAL A 228 6.98 -9.23 5.40
C VAL A 228 7.10 -8.35 6.64
N GLU A 229 6.98 -8.88 7.86
CA GLU A 229 7.16 -8.08 9.08
C GLU A 229 8.63 -7.75 9.29
N SER A 230 9.53 -8.73 9.12
CA SER A 230 10.98 -8.54 9.29
C SER A 230 11.55 -7.45 8.36
N LYS A 231 11.02 -7.35 7.14
CA LYS A 231 11.37 -6.32 6.14
C LYS A 231 10.57 -5.02 6.32
N GLY A 232 9.52 -5.02 7.14
CA GLY A 232 8.66 -3.87 7.38
C GLY A 232 7.73 -3.53 6.21
N LEU A 233 7.32 -4.53 5.45
CA LEU A 233 6.41 -4.44 4.30
C LEU A 233 4.95 -4.61 4.76
N CYS A 234 4.01 -4.48 3.82
CA CYS A 234 2.56 -4.51 4.07
C CYS A 234 2.10 -3.56 5.19
N ARG A 235 2.70 -2.36 5.27
CA ARG A 235 2.23 -1.32 6.18
C ARG A 235 0.90 -0.78 5.68
N THR A 236 -0.03 -0.59 6.59
CA THR A 236 -1.42 -0.26 6.26
C THR A 236 -1.76 1.16 6.69
N VAL A 237 -2.32 1.93 5.77
CA VAL A 237 -2.87 3.26 6.00
C VAL A 237 -4.35 3.21 5.62
N TYR A 238 -5.19 3.52 6.59
CA TYR A 238 -6.62 3.70 6.36
C TYR A 238 -6.95 5.18 6.44
N VAL A 239 -7.63 5.68 5.41
CA VAL A 239 -8.17 7.04 5.36
C VAL A 239 -9.68 6.95 5.48
N GLU A 240 -10.22 7.58 6.50
CA GLU A 240 -11.68 7.67 6.68
C GLU A 240 -12.30 8.55 5.58
N SER A 241 -13.50 8.15 5.15
CA SER A 241 -14.21 8.82 4.06
C SER A 241 -14.55 10.27 4.40
N PHE A 242 -14.50 11.14 3.40
CA PHE A 242 -14.78 12.58 3.57
C PHE A 242 -16.21 12.82 4.07
N ALA A 243 -17.16 11.96 3.68
CA ALA A 243 -18.55 12.03 4.14
C ALA A 243 -18.73 11.78 5.65
N ARG A 244 -17.70 11.31 6.36
CA ARG A 244 -17.77 10.99 7.80
C ARG A 244 -17.24 12.15 8.63
N VAL A 245 -18.13 13.09 8.92
CA VAL A 245 -17.81 14.29 9.72
C VAL A 245 -17.78 13.99 11.22
N LYS A 246 -18.90 13.48 11.76
CA LYS A 246 -19.09 13.34 13.23
C LYS A 246 -18.79 11.95 13.78
N THR A 247 -18.88 10.91 12.94
CA THR A 247 -18.73 9.52 13.40
C THR A 247 -17.97 8.69 12.37
N LEU A 248 -17.13 7.76 12.83
CA LEU A 248 -16.42 6.82 11.96
C LEU A 248 -17.36 5.84 11.27
N SER A 249 -16.97 5.42 10.06
CA SER A 249 -17.63 4.32 9.36
C SER A 249 -17.51 3.01 10.13
N LEU A 250 -18.35 2.03 9.82
CA LEU A 250 -18.25 0.71 10.44
C LEU A 250 -16.87 0.08 10.17
N SER A 251 -16.37 0.23 8.93
CA SER A 251 -15.01 -0.15 8.55
C SER A 251 -13.97 0.60 9.37
N GLY A 252 -14.12 1.92 9.54
CA GLY A 252 -13.20 2.72 10.35
C GLY A 252 -13.16 2.28 11.82
N LYS A 253 -14.32 2.05 12.44
CA LYS A 253 -14.43 1.54 13.82
C LYS A 253 -13.73 0.19 14.00
N LEU A 254 -13.82 -0.69 13.01
CA LEU A 254 -13.16 -2.00 13.06
C LEU A 254 -11.65 -1.89 12.85
N LEU A 255 -11.21 -0.98 11.98
CA LEU A 255 -9.82 -0.89 11.56
C LEU A 255 -8.95 -0.01 12.45
N VAL A 256 -9.52 0.89 13.26
CA VAL A 256 -8.76 1.86 14.09
C VAL A 256 -7.69 1.21 14.98
N HIS A 257 -7.91 -0.02 15.44
CA HIS A 257 -6.93 -0.76 16.26
C HIS A 257 -6.03 -1.71 15.46
N VAL A 258 -6.34 -1.97 14.20
CA VAL A 258 -5.65 -2.96 13.36
C VAL A 258 -4.63 -2.30 12.43
N VAL A 259 -4.98 -1.16 11.83
CA VAL A 259 -4.13 -0.49 10.83
C VAL A 259 -2.93 0.18 11.47
N ASP A 260 -1.81 0.33 10.75
CA ASP A 260 -0.63 1.03 11.27
C ASP A 260 -0.90 2.52 11.47
N ARG A 261 -1.54 3.18 10.50
CA ARG A 261 -1.98 4.58 10.59
C ARG A 261 -3.44 4.73 10.22
N PHE A 262 -4.16 5.51 11.02
CA PHE A 262 -5.57 5.80 10.84
C PHE A 262 -5.74 7.31 10.66
N LEU A 263 -6.06 7.74 9.44
CA LEU A 263 -6.16 9.16 9.08
C LEU A 263 -7.63 9.59 9.01
N VAL A 264 -7.93 10.74 9.60
CA VAL A 264 -9.24 11.38 9.57
C VAL A 264 -9.14 12.78 8.97
N GLN A 265 -10.20 13.18 8.27
CA GLN A 265 -10.25 14.46 7.56
C GLN A 265 -10.95 15.57 8.35
N TRP A 266 -11.60 15.22 9.45
CA TRP A 266 -12.38 16.14 10.30
C TRP A 266 -11.79 16.19 11.71
N GLU A 267 -11.73 17.39 12.29
CA GLU A 267 -11.11 17.61 13.59
C GLU A 267 -11.91 16.93 14.72
N GLU A 268 -13.22 16.81 14.56
CA GLU A 268 -14.13 16.15 15.50
C GLU A 268 -13.80 14.67 15.71
N LEU A 269 -13.10 14.04 14.76
CA LEU A 269 -12.68 12.64 14.83
C LEU A 269 -11.24 12.47 15.32
N LYS A 270 -10.53 13.57 15.60
CA LYS A 270 -9.15 13.55 16.09
C LYS A 270 -9.08 12.79 17.42
N GLY A 271 -8.11 11.87 17.53
CA GLY A 271 -7.91 11.08 18.73
C GLY A 271 -8.94 10.00 18.99
N TYR A 272 -9.89 9.76 18.06
CA TYR A 272 -10.81 8.61 18.16
C TYR A 272 -10.03 7.30 18.33
N GLY A 273 -10.47 6.46 19.27
CA GLY A 273 -9.79 5.21 19.63
C GLY A 273 -8.35 5.39 20.13
N GLY A 274 -7.96 6.61 20.52
CA GLY A 274 -6.59 6.96 20.92
C GLY A 274 -5.57 6.94 19.79
N ARG A 275 -5.99 6.83 18.53
CA ARG A 275 -5.10 6.57 17.38
C ARG A 275 -5.40 7.40 16.12
N ALA A 276 -6.59 8.01 16.01
CA ALA A 276 -6.95 8.75 14.81
C ALA A 276 -6.14 10.05 14.65
N GLU A 277 -5.40 10.15 13.54
CA GLU A 277 -4.58 11.30 13.14
C GLU A 277 -5.39 12.23 12.25
N TYR A 278 -5.63 13.47 12.69
CA TYR A 278 -6.25 14.49 11.85
C TYR A 278 -5.24 15.04 10.83
N CYS A 279 -5.59 14.98 9.55
CA CYS A 279 -4.73 15.46 8.45
C CYS A 279 -5.37 16.60 7.63
N GLY A 280 -6.54 17.10 8.03
CA GLY A 280 -7.30 18.07 7.25
C GLY A 280 -7.97 17.46 6.02
N ILE A 281 -8.45 18.32 5.13
CA ILE A 281 -9.16 17.94 3.91
C ILE A 281 -8.15 17.40 2.90
N LEU A 282 -8.30 16.13 2.53
CA LEU A 282 -7.40 15.44 1.60
C LEU A 282 -8.03 15.18 0.22
N VAL A 283 -9.33 15.44 0.09
CA VAL A 283 -10.15 15.20 -1.12
C VAL A 283 -10.62 16.52 -1.70
#